data_AF-A0A969T6G4-F1
#
_entry.id   AF-A0A969T6G4-F1
#
_cell.length_a   1.000
_cell.length_b   1.000
_cell.length_c   1.000
_cell.angle_alpha   90.00
_cell.angle_beta   90.00
_cell.angle_gamma   90.00
#
_symmetry.space_group_name_H-M   'P 1'
#
loop_
_entity.id
_entity.type
_entity.pdbx_description
1 polymer ?
#
loop_
_entity_poly.entity_id
_entity_poly.type
_entity_poly.pdbx_seq_one_letter_code
_entity_poly.pdbx_strand_id
1 'polypeptide(L)'
;MGENGLRNGLKFYGKEGEQIENRNKIAYYKWEKLANGMIKENRFNLAGEEVVLNQFCPFYELRFEYDDKGFVKQMSNYQGDTLYDCTAENCGDIGVSYFAFDLTPQGDLKKFTVRNTVGQLSNLYWGWAKFELTLDENGYMTEIKYWDQDDEFLSGKAVPVYQYKYDAHGAVVEIAKMDAEKNIINDPENGVAIMEFKYNEIGHPTDTIKYDKEG
;
A
#
# COMPACT_ATOMS: atom_id res chain seq x y z
N MET A 1 -3.55 -19.79 -19.18
CA MET A 1 -4.00 -20.43 -17.93
C MET A 1 -3.23 -21.72 -17.78
N GLY A 2 -2.79 -22.06 -16.57
CA GLY A 2 -2.16 -23.33 -16.27
C GLY A 2 -3.19 -24.43 -16.00
N GLU A 3 -2.69 -25.62 -15.69
CA GLU A 3 -3.51 -26.72 -15.18
C GLU A 3 -4.23 -26.28 -13.90
N ASN A 4 -5.50 -26.65 -13.75
CA ASN A 4 -6.41 -26.25 -12.66
C ASN A 4 -6.94 -24.81 -12.70
N GLY A 5 -6.79 -24.09 -13.81
CA GLY A 5 -7.36 -22.75 -13.98
C GLY A 5 -6.57 -21.63 -13.26
N LEU A 6 -5.45 -21.98 -12.62
CA LEU A 6 -4.52 -20.99 -12.06
C LEU A 6 -3.92 -20.15 -13.19
N ARG A 7 -3.92 -18.83 -13.04
CA ARG A 7 -3.13 -17.97 -13.90
C ARG A 7 -1.64 -18.17 -13.56
N ASN A 8 -0.85 -18.53 -14.57
CA ASN A 8 0.57 -18.85 -14.42
C ASN A 8 1.50 -17.73 -14.92
N GLY A 9 0.94 -16.63 -15.42
CA GLY A 9 1.71 -15.46 -15.82
C GLY A 9 0.88 -14.35 -16.44
N LEU A 10 1.54 -13.24 -16.69
CA LEU A 10 1.04 -12.05 -17.37
C LEU A 10 2.14 -11.53 -18.29
N LYS A 11 1.79 -11.10 -19.50
CA LYS A 11 2.73 -10.54 -20.48
C LYS A 11 2.21 -9.18 -20.94
N PHE A 12 3.12 -8.25 -21.20
CA PHE A 12 2.79 -6.94 -21.74
C PHE A 12 3.03 -6.90 -23.25
N TYR A 13 2.06 -6.37 -23.98
CA TYR A 13 2.12 -6.21 -25.43
C TYR A 13 1.87 -4.75 -25.82
N GLY A 14 2.61 -4.27 -26.81
CA GLY A 14 2.39 -2.99 -27.46
C GLY A 14 1.17 -3.01 -28.38
N LYS A 15 0.88 -1.86 -28.99
CA LYS A 15 -0.28 -1.72 -29.88
C LYS A 15 -0.19 -2.64 -31.11
N GLU A 16 1.02 -2.96 -31.55
CA GLU A 16 1.27 -3.82 -32.72
C GLU A 16 1.43 -5.31 -32.31
N GLY A 17 1.21 -5.64 -31.04
CA GLY A 17 1.27 -7.02 -30.52
C GLY A 17 2.68 -7.53 -30.21
N GLU A 18 3.70 -6.69 -30.31
CA GLU A 18 5.07 -6.95 -29.86
C GLU A 18 5.14 -6.98 -28.33
N GLN A 19 5.98 -7.84 -27.75
CA GLN A 19 6.18 -7.84 -26.31
C GLN A 19 6.99 -6.60 -25.90
N ILE A 20 6.55 -5.91 -24.84
CA ILE A 20 7.18 -4.67 -24.35
C ILE A 20 7.51 -4.76 -22.87
N GLU A 21 8.43 -3.92 -22.40
CA GLU A 21 8.67 -3.71 -20.98
C GLU A 21 7.80 -2.58 -20.44
N ASN A 22 7.31 -2.74 -19.20
CA ASN A 22 6.69 -1.65 -18.47
C ASN A 22 7.74 -0.67 -17.90
N ARG A 23 7.29 0.37 -17.18
CA ARG A 23 8.16 1.39 -16.56
C ARG A 23 9.22 0.82 -15.58
N ASN A 24 9.01 -0.39 -15.07
CA ASN A 24 9.93 -1.08 -14.17
C ASN A 24 10.83 -2.08 -14.91
N LYS A 25 10.89 -2.04 -16.26
CA LYS A 25 11.65 -2.98 -17.10
C LYS A 25 11.15 -4.42 -17.04
N ILE A 26 9.87 -4.63 -16.69
CA ILE A 26 9.25 -5.95 -16.64
C ILE A 26 8.48 -6.18 -17.94
N ALA A 27 8.83 -7.25 -18.67
CA ALA A 27 8.12 -7.71 -19.86
C ALA A 27 7.06 -8.76 -19.55
N TYR A 28 7.27 -9.59 -18.51
CA TYR A 28 6.31 -10.59 -18.08
C TYR A 28 6.49 -11.04 -16.64
N TYR A 29 5.42 -11.58 -16.07
CA TYR A 29 5.34 -12.24 -14.77
C TYR A 29 5.16 -13.74 -14.97
N LYS A 30 5.73 -14.52 -14.05
CA LYS A 30 5.45 -15.94 -13.89
C LYS A 30 4.95 -16.20 -12.48
N TRP A 31 3.88 -16.96 -12.38
CA TRP A 31 3.29 -17.37 -11.11
C TRP A 31 3.29 -18.89 -10.96
N GLU A 32 3.65 -19.35 -9.77
CA GLU A 32 3.69 -20.76 -9.40
C GLU A 32 3.10 -20.96 -8.00
N LYS A 33 2.25 -21.97 -7.85
CA LYS A 33 1.78 -22.39 -6.53
C LYS A 33 2.81 -23.35 -5.93
N LEU A 34 3.40 -22.96 -4.81
CA LEU A 34 4.37 -23.77 -4.08
C LEU A 34 3.67 -24.88 -3.26
N ALA A 35 4.44 -25.88 -2.82
CA ALA A 35 3.94 -26.99 -2.03
C ALA A 35 3.30 -26.56 -0.69
N ASN A 36 3.76 -25.44 -0.12
CA ASN A 36 3.19 -24.84 1.09
C ASN A 36 1.93 -23.99 0.83
N GLY A 37 1.45 -23.94 -0.42
CA GLY A 37 0.26 -23.21 -0.82
C GLY A 37 0.48 -21.75 -1.21
N MET A 38 1.65 -21.17 -0.94
CA MET A 38 1.97 -19.79 -1.34
C MET A 38 2.05 -19.65 -2.86
N ILE A 39 1.75 -18.46 -3.38
CA ILE A 39 1.99 -18.12 -4.78
C ILE A 39 3.31 -17.39 -4.90
N LYS A 40 4.25 -17.98 -5.62
CA LYS A 40 5.54 -17.38 -6.00
C LYS A 40 5.37 -16.55 -7.27
N GLU A 41 5.87 -15.32 -7.26
CA GLU A 41 5.94 -14.40 -8.40
C GLU A 41 7.40 -14.06 -8.73
N ASN A 42 7.79 -14.36 -9.97
CA ASN A 42 9.02 -13.87 -10.60
C ASN A 42 8.67 -12.96 -11.77
N ARG A 43 9.59 -12.06 -12.10
CA ARG A 43 9.41 -11.02 -13.12
C ARG A 43 10.62 -11.01 -14.01
N PHE A 44 10.40 -10.80 -15.31
CA PHE A 44 11.45 -10.93 -16.31
C PHE A 44 11.41 -9.77 -17.31
N ASN A 45 12.58 -9.33 -17.77
CA ASN A 45 12.74 -8.37 -18.86
C ASN A 45 12.65 -9.05 -20.24
N LEU A 46 12.85 -8.31 -21.34
CA LEU A 46 12.81 -8.88 -22.71
C LEU A 46 13.97 -9.83 -23.01
N ALA A 47 15.09 -9.72 -22.28
CA ALA A 47 16.21 -10.65 -22.38
C ALA A 47 15.95 -11.98 -21.61
N GLY A 48 14.83 -12.08 -20.88
CA GLY A 48 14.49 -13.24 -20.05
C GLY A 48 15.25 -13.27 -18.72
N GLU A 49 15.85 -12.16 -18.30
CA GLU A 49 16.56 -12.02 -17.04
C GLU A 49 15.59 -11.62 -15.93
N GLU A 50 15.77 -12.16 -14.72
CA GLU A 50 14.96 -11.79 -13.57
C GLU A 50 15.19 -10.33 -13.17
N VAL A 51 14.11 -9.63 -12.86
CA VAL A 51 14.13 -8.23 -12.43
C VAL A 51 13.36 -8.06 -11.12
N VAL A 52 13.83 -7.13 -10.29
CA VAL A 52 13.15 -6.76 -9.04
C VAL A 52 11.85 -5.98 -9.30
N LEU A 53 10.98 -5.91 -8.31
CA LEU A 53 9.71 -5.19 -8.41
C LEU A 53 9.89 -3.72 -8.85
N ASN A 54 10.82 -3.02 -8.20
CA ASN A 54 11.28 -1.68 -8.58
C ASN A 54 12.66 -1.40 -7.96
N GLN A 55 13.39 -0.41 -8.48
CA GLN A 55 14.75 -0.10 -8.01
C GLN A 55 14.80 0.57 -6.63
N PHE A 56 13.72 1.20 -6.19
CA PHE A 56 13.61 1.89 -4.90
C PHE A 56 13.30 0.96 -3.73
N CYS A 57 12.75 -0.22 -4.02
CA CYS A 57 12.38 -1.28 -3.11
C CYS A 57 12.60 -2.61 -3.87
N PRO A 58 13.85 -3.10 -3.91
CA PRO A 58 14.27 -4.22 -4.75
C PRO A 58 13.79 -5.56 -4.19
N PHE A 59 12.48 -5.78 -4.26
CA PHE A 59 11.91 -7.08 -3.95
C PHE A 59 12.22 -8.05 -5.10
N TYR A 60 13.03 -9.07 -4.81
CA TYR A 60 13.54 -10.01 -5.81
C TYR A 60 12.42 -10.97 -6.23
N GLU A 61 12.01 -11.84 -5.31
CA GLU A 61 10.91 -12.78 -5.47
C GLU A 61 9.79 -12.39 -4.51
N LEU A 62 8.55 -12.31 -5.00
CA LEU A 62 7.40 -12.14 -4.10
C LEU A 62 6.74 -13.48 -3.85
N ARG A 63 6.41 -13.75 -2.58
CA ARG A 63 5.53 -14.85 -2.20
C ARG A 63 4.29 -14.32 -1.51
N PHE A 64 3.14 -14.75 -2.01
CA PHE A 64 1.83 -14.35 -1.51
C PHE A 64 1.19 -15.49 -0.72
N GLU A 65 0.69 -15.16 0.48
CA GLU A 65 -0.19 -16.01 1.27
C GLU A 65 -1.62 -15.48 1.18
N TYR A 66 -2.57 -16.40 1.02
CA TYR A 66 -3.99 -16.09 0.95
C TYR A 66 -4.75 -16.73 2.11
N ASP A 67 -5.85 -16.11 2.53
CA ASP A 67 -6.82 -16.75 3.42
C ASP A 67 -7.71 -17.76 2.67
N ASP A 68 -8.59 -18.44 3.41
CA ASP A 68 -9.51 -19.43 2.87
C ASP A 68 -10.57 -18.85 1.90
N LYS A 69 -10.73 -17.52 1.89
CA LYS A 69 -11.61 -16.79 0.95
C LYS A 69 -10.87 -16.32 -0.30
N GLY A 70 -9.55 -16.52 -0.35
CA GLY A 70 -8.70 -16.10 -1.46
C GLY A 70 -8.26 -14.64 -1.39
N PHE A 71 -8.37 -13.98 -0.24
CA PHE A 71 -7.80 -12.66 -0.04
C PHE A 71 -6.34 -12.73 0.39
N VAL A 72 -5.52 -11.80 -0.07
CA VAL A 72 -4.10 -11.73 0.30
C VAL A 72 -3.97 -11.33 1.78
N LYS A 73 -3.24 -12.13 2.55
CA LYS A 73 -2.89 -11.86 3.95
C LYS A 73 -1.47 -11.34 4.09
N GLN A 74 -0.57 -11.83 3.23
CA GLN A 74 0.84 -11.50 3.32
C GLN A 74 1.50 -11.47 1.95
N MET A 75 2.37 -10.49 1.73
CA MET A 75 3.24 -10.37 0.57
C MET A 75 4.68 -10.26 1.07
N SER A 76 5.51 -11.24 0.75
CA SER A 76 6.84 -11.42 1.35
C SER A 76 7.94 -11.38 0.30
N ASN A 77 9.05 -10.72 0.61
CA ASN A 77 10.24 -10.61 -0.21
C ASN A 77 11.21 -11.76 0.07
N TYR A 78 11.56 -12.51 -0.96
CA TYR A 78 12.47 -13.64 -0.90
C TYR A 78 13.67 -13.42 -1.81
N GLN A 79 14.83 -13.88 -1.37
CA GLN A 79 16.01 -14.08 -2.21
C GLN A 79 16.28 -15.58 -2.29
N GLY A 80 15.85 -16.20 -3.40
CA GLY A 80 15.76 -17.66 -3.47
C GLY A 80 14.73 -18.19 -2.45
N ASP A 81 15.11 -19.19 -1.65
CA ASP A 81 14.24 -19.74 -0.59
C ASP A 81 14.40 -19.06 0.78
N THR A 82 15.15 -17.96 0.84
CA THR A 82 15.39 -17.22 2.09
C THR A 82 14.52 -15.97 2.13
N LEU A 83 13.76 -15.80 3.21
CA LEU A 83 13.05 -14.56 3.50
C LEU A 83 14.08 -13.44 3.68
N TYR A 84 13.90 -12.31 2.99
CA TYR A 84 14.94 -11.30 2.85
C TYR A 84 14.46 -9.92 3.30
N ASP A 85 15.33 -9.19 4.01
CA ASP A 85 15.14 -7.79 4.35
C ASP A 85 15.69 -6.88 3.26
N CYS A 86 14.81 -6.16 2.57
CA CYS A 86 15.22 -5.00 1.78
C CYS A 86 15.87 -3.97 2.70
N THR A 87 17.10 -3.57 2.39
CA THR A 87 17.87 -2.53 3.11
C THR A 87 18.16 -1.31 2.23
N ALA A 88 17.42 -1.16 1.13
CA ALA A 88 17.48 0.05 0.32
C ALA A 88 17.01 1.26 1.15
N GLU A 89 17.38 2.47 0.74
CA GLU A 89 17.12 3.72 1.47
C GLU A 89 15.66 3.89 1.93
N ASN A 90 14.69 3.38 1.16
CA ASN A 90 13.26 3.48 1.48
C ASN A 90 12.71 2.38 2.39
N CYS A 91 13.54 1.42 2.80
CA CYS A 91 13.16 0.23 3.57
C CYS A 91 13.55 0.32 5.07
N GLY A 92 13.80 1.53 5.57
CA GLY A 92 14.12 1.79 6.98
C GLY A 92 15.43 1.15 7.45
N ASP A 93 15.83 1.45 8.68
CA ASP A 93 17.14 1.04 9.21
C ASP A 93 17.23 -0.45 9.55
N ILE A 94 16.09 -1.08 9.86
CA ILE A 94 16.01 -2.49 10.25
C ILE A 94 15.55 -3.41 9.10
N GLY A 95 15.34 -2.83 7.92
CA GLY A 95 14.96 -3.51 6.69
C GLY A 95 13.48 -3.89 6.59
N VAL A 96 13.01 -4.11 5.37
CA VAL A 96 11.62 -4.52 5.06
C VAL A 96 11.61 -5.86 4.37
N SER A 97 10.89 -6.81 4.93
CA SER A 97 10.74 -8.15 4.37
C SER A 97 9.34 -8.44 3.85
N TYR A 98 8.29 -8.12 4.62
CA TYR A 98 6.95 -8.45 4.20
C TYR A 98 5.92 -7.41 4.62
N PHE A 99 4.83 -7.38 3.86
CA PHE A 99 3.63 -6.63 4.18
C PHE A 99 2.54 -7.60 4.61
N ALA A 100 1.85 -7.29 5.70
CA ALA A 100 0.69 -8.04 6.15
C ALA A 100 -0.58 -7.18 6.08
N PHE A 101 -1.69 -7.81 5.70
CA PHE A 101 -2.97 -7.18 5.40
C PHE A 101 -4.04 -7.82 6.28
N ASP A 102 -4.73 -7.02 7.08
CA ASP A 102 -5.96 -7.43 7.74
C ASP A 102 -7.15 -6.83 7.00
N LEU A 103 -8.05 -7.69 6.56
CA LEU A 103 -9.18 -7.33 5.70
C LEU A 103 -10.51 -7.55 6.40
N THR A 104 -11.55 -6.82 5.98
CA THR A 104 -12.93 -7.10 6.35
C THR A 104 -13.37 -8.46 5.76
N PRO A 105 -14.47 -9.06 6.25
CA PRO A 105 -15.04 -10.24 5.61
C PRO A 105 -15.39 -10.07 4.12
N GLN A 106 -15.58 -8.83 3.67
CA GLN A 106 -15.88 -8.41 2.30
C GLN A 106 -14.61 -8.16 1.46
N GLY A 107 -13.43 -8.08 2.09
CA GLY A 107 -12.15 -7.91 1.43
C GLY A 107 -11.57 -6.49 1.49
N ASP A 108 -12.19 -5.57 2.22
CA ASP A 108 -11.71 -4.19 2.37
C ASP A 108 -10.54 -4.14 3.36
N LEU A 109 -9.54 -3.31 3.08
CA LEU A 109 -8.39 -3.17 3.96
C LEU A 109 -8.77 -2.49 5.28
N LYS A 110 -8.46 -3.11 6.41
CA LYS A 110 -8.58 -2.50 7.74
C LYS A 110 -7.25 -2.12 8.34
N LYS A 111 -6.20 -2.89 8.06
CA LYS A 111 -4.88 -2.66 8.64
C LYS A 111 -3.81 -3.18 7.71
N PHE A 112 -2.72 -2.43 7.66
CA PHE A 112 -1.54 -2.77 6.91
C PHE A 112 -0.33 -2.63 7.83
N THR A 113 0.57 -3.61 7.80
CA THR A 113 1.84 -3.56 8.55
C THR A 113 3.00 -3.88 7.65
N VAL A 114 4.12 -3.21 7.91
CA VAL A 114 5.42 -3.41 7.28
C VAL A 114 6.33 -4.08 8.29
N ARG A 115 6.96 -5.20 7.91
CA ARG A 115 7.73 -6.00 8.86
C ARG A 115 9.05 -6.49 8.28
N ASN A 116 10.04 -6.64 9.14
CA ASN A 116 11.33 -7.27 8.82
C ASN A 116 11.25 -8.80 8.94
N THR A 117 12.36 -9.50 8.67
CA THR A 117 12.43 -10.98 8.69
C THR A 117 12.09 -11.63 10.03
N VAL A 118 12.24 -10.92 11.14
CA VAL A 118 11.88 -11.41 12.50
C VAL A 118 10.48 -10.98 12.94
N GLY A 119 9.75 -10.27 12.07
CA GLY A 119 8.38 -9.84 12.29
C GLY A 119 8.23 -8.55 13.11
N GLN A 120 9.30 -7.81 13.37
CA GLN A 120 9.23 -6.46 13.96
C GLN A 120 8.65 -5.48 12.94
N LEU A 121 7.91 -4.47 13.41
CA LEU A 121 7.48 -3.36 12.57
C LEU A 121 8.70 -2.62 12.02
N SER A 122 8.71 -2.35 10.72
CA SER A 122 9.79 -1.60 10.06
C SER A 122 9.21 -0.41 9.31
N ASN A 123 9.85 0.74 9.44
CA ASN A 123 9.42 1.95 8.77
C ASN A 123 9.70 1.90 7.26
N LEU A 124 8.74 2.37 6.47
CA LEU A 124 9.00 2.77 5.09
C LEU A 124 9.51 4.22 5.04
N TYR A 125 9.81 4.69 3.84
CA TYR A 125 9.97 6.11 3.56
C TYR A 125 8.80 6.91 4.15
N TRP A 126 9.09 8.05 4.81
CA TRP A 126 8.21 8.86 5.67
C TRP A 126 7.96 8.36 7.11
N GLY A 127 8.62 7.27 7.53
CA GLY A 127 8.76 6.94 8.96
C GLY A 127 7.58 6.20 9.60
N TRP A 128 6.62 5.72 8.82
CA TRP A 128 5.52 4.88 9.31
C TRP A 128 5.77 3.40 9.00
N ALA A 129 5.31 2.52 9.88
CA ALA A 129 5.39 1.06 9.74
C ALA A 129 4.01 0.37 9.73
N LYS A 130 2.96 1.08 10.17
CA LYS A 130 1.60 0.54 10.26
C LYS A 130 0.58 1.63 9.98
N PHE A 131 -0.52 1.26 9.33
CA PHE A 131 -1.73 2.07 9.37
C PHE A 131 -2.98 1.23 9.62
N GLU A 132 -4.01 1.88 10.15
CA GLU A 132 -5.33 1.30 10.42
C GLU A 132 -6.43 2.21 9.87
N LEU A 133 -7.43 1.60 9.24
CA LEU A 133 -8.56 2.27 8.59
C LEU A 133 -9.84 2.05 9.39
N THR A 134 -10.61 3.12 9.60
CA THR A 134 -12.02 3.02 9.97
C THR A 134 -12.85 3.15 8.70
N LEU A 135 -13.73 2.17 8.47
CA LEU A 135 -14.63 2.13 7.32
C LEU A 135 -16.06 2.33 7.79
N ASP A 136 -16.87 3.05 7.00
CA ASP A 136 -18.31 3.10 7.20
C ASP A 136 -19.03 1.86 6.62
N GLU A 137 -20.37 1.85 6.71
CA GLU A 137 -21.20 0.73 6.23
C GLU A 137 -21.15 0.52 4.71
N ASN A 138 -20.73 1.53 3.94
CA ASN A 138 -20.57 1.47 2.50
C ASN A 138 -19.13 1.11 2.08
N GLY A 139 -18.23 0.92 3.06
CA GLY A 139 -16.81 0.65 2.82
C GLY A 139 -15.96 1.91 2.58
N TYR A 140 -16.51 3.11 2.77
CA TYR A 140 -15.72 4.34 2.65
C TYR A 140 -14.84 4.54 3.88
N MET A 141 -13.58 4.90 3.65
CA MET A 141 -12.60 5.16 4.70
C MET A 141 -12.88 6.49 5.38
N THR A 142 -13.43 6.48 6.59
CA THR A 142 -13.73 7.69 7.35
C THR A 142 -12.57 8.16 8.22
N GLU A 143 -11.61 7.29 8.53
CA GLU A 143 -10.42 7.63 9.30
C GLU A 143 -9.24 6.74 8.91
N ILE A 144 -8.04 7.31 8.88
CA ILE A 144 -6.77 6.58 8.82
C ILE A 144 -5.86 7.05 9.93
N LYS A 145 -5.17 6.10 10.55
CA LYS A 145 -4.18 6.32 11.60
C LYS A 145 -2.85 5.72 11.20
N TYR A 146 -1.75 6.39 11.52
CA TYR A 146 -0.39 5.95 11.23
C TYR A 146 0.42 5.76 12.51
N TRP A 147 1.25 4.72 12.50
CA TRP A 147 2.19 4.40 13.56
C TRP A 147 3.58 4.16 12.99
N ASP A 148 4.60 4.41 13.80
CA ASP A 148 5.99 4.10 13.49
C ASP A 148 6.38 2.65 13.86
N GLN A 149 7.67 2.35 13.75
CA GLN A 149 8.28 1.06 14.03
C GLN A 149 8.24 0.64 15.50
N ASP A 150 8.09 1.60 16.43
CA ASP A 150 8.02 1.35 17.87
C ASP A 150 6.56 1.12 18.32
N ASP A 151 5.63 1.04 17.36
CA ASP A 151 4.20 0.90 17.55
C ASP A 151 3.56 2.13 18.24
N GLU A 152 4.22 3.29 18.13
CA GLU A 152 3.74 4.59 18.61
C GLU A 152 3.07 5.38 17.49
N PHE A 153 2.18 6.31 17.82
CA PHE A 153 1.57 7.17 16.80
C PHE A 153 2.65 7.98 16.08
N LEU A 154 2.53 8.06 14.76
CA LEU A 154 3.48 8.79 13.93
C LEU A 154 3.57 10.26 14.39
N SER A 155 4.78 10.74 14.66
CA SER A 155 5.00 12.05 15.26
C SER A 155 5.99 12.91 14.48
N GLY A 156 6.38 14.07 15.03
CA GLY A 156 7.35 14.98 14.42
C GLY A 156 6.75 15.82 13.29
N LYS A 157 7.25 15.65 12.06
CA LYS A 157 6.80 16.42 10.88
C LYS A 157 5.66 15.77 10.10
N ALA A 158 5.06 14.72 10.65
CA ALA A 158 3.98 13.99 10.02
C ALA A 158 2.66 14.18 10.81
N VAL A 159 1.55 13.83 10.16
CA VAL A 159 0.22 13.86 10.77
C VAL A 159 -0.20 12.41 11.07
N PRO A 160 -0.46 12.05 12.34
CA PRO A 160 -0.80 10.68 12.71
C PRO A 160 -2.19 10.26 12.28
N VAL A 161 -3.15 11.19 12.20
CA VAL A 161 -4.56 10.86 11.98
C VAL A 161 -5.18 11.78 10.94
N TYR A 162 -5.91 11.19 9.98
CA TYR A 162 -6.75 11.93 9.04
C TYR A 162 -8.18 11.42 9.12
N GLN A 163 -9.14 12.34 9.12
CA GLN A 163 -10.57 12.03 9.03
C GLN A 163 -11.13 12.55 7.69
N TYR A 164 -12.06 11.78 7.13
CA TYR A 164 -12.68 12.06 5.84
C TYR A 164 -14.19 12.18 6.00
N LYS A 165 -14.78 13.15 5.30
CA LYS A 165 -16.23 13.23 5.10
C LYS A 165 -16.55 13.06 3.62
N TYR A 166 -17.68 12.42 3.36
CA TYR A 166 -18.15 12.12 2.01
C TYR A 166 -19.52 12.76 1.77
N ASP A 167 -19.79 13.13 0.53
CA ASP A 167 -21.15 13.43 0.08
C ASP A 167 -21.96 12.15 -0.21
N ALA A 168 -23.22 12.33 -0.58
CA ALA A 168 -24.14 11.23 -0.90
C ALA A 168 -23.74 10.40 -2.14
N HIS A 169 -22.81 10.88 -2.96
CA HIS A 169 -22.29 10.19 -4.14
C HIS A 169 -20.95 9.51 -3.87
N GLY A 170 -20.42 9.62 -2.64
CA GLY A 170 -19.14 9.03 -2.24
C GLY A 170 -17.92 9.88 -2.60
N ALA A 171 -18.09 11.15 -2.95
CA ALA A 171 -16.98 12.08 -3.15
C ALA A 171 -16.51 12.65 -1.81
N VAL A 172 -15.19 12.74 -1.60
CA VAL A 172 -14.60 13.34 -0.39
C VAL A 172 -14.88 14.84 -0.39
N VAL A 173 -15.59 15.35 0.60
CA VAL A 173 -15.90 16.79 0.74
C VAL A 173 -15.06 17.48 1.80
N GLU A 174 -14.46 16.73 2.72
CA GLU A 174 -13.61 17.28 3.77
C GLU A 174 -12.50 16.28 4.15
N ILE A 175 -11.31 16.80 4.40
CA ILE A 175 -10.21 16.10 5.07
C ILE A 175 -9.76 16.94 6.26
N ALA A 176 -9.78 16.36 7.45
CA ALA A 176 -9.28 16.98 8.68
C ALA A 176 -8.05 16.24 9.19
N LYS A 177 -7.02 16.99 9.59
CA LYS A 177 -5.75 16.48 10.12
C LYS A 177 -5.74 16.59 11.64
N MET A 178 -5.35 15.52 12.32
CA MET A 178 -5.48 15.42 13.77
C MET A 178 -4.23 14.84 14.44
N ASP A 179 -4.07 15.14 15.72
CA ASP A 179 -3.17 14.45 16.62
C ASP A 179 -3.73 13.08 17.06
N ALA A 180 -2.98 12.36 17.90
CA ALA A 180 -3.36 11.04 18.42
C ALA A 180 -4.61 11.09 19.33
N GLU A 181 -4.83 12.22 19.99
CA GLU A 181 -5.99 12.52 20.84
C GLU A 181 -7.23 12.98 20.05
N LYS A 182 -7.13 13.05 18.72
CA LYS A 182 -8.18 13.51 17.78
C LYS A 182 -8.51 15.01 17.89
N ASN A 183 -7.56 15.84 18.33
CA ASN A 183 -7.67 17.28 18.18
C ASN A 183 -7.20 17.69 16.78
N ILE A 184 -7.85 18.69 16.18
CA ILE A 184 -7.44 19.25 14.89
C ILE A 184 -6.09 19.96 15.04
N ILE A 185 -5.15 19.65 14.15
CA ILE A 185 -3.81 20.24 14.14
C ILE A 185 -3.48 20.81 12.76
N ASN A 186 -2.65 21.85 12.77
CA ASN A 186 -1.99 22.29 11.55
C ASN A 186 -0.98 21.24 11.12
N ASP A 187 -1.00 20.89 9.85
CA ASP A 187 0.05 20.08 9.23
C ASP A 187 1.42 20.75 9.47
N PRO A 188 2.38 20.05 10.10
CA PRO A 188 3.69 20.60 10.39
C PRO A 188 4.47 21.10 9.16
N GLU A 189 4.18 20.61 7.96
CA GLU A 189 4.88 20.98 6.73
C GLU A 189 4.27 22.19 6.03
N ASN A 190 2.94 22.32 6.04
CA ASN A 190 2.24 23.33 5.21
C ASN A 190 1.23 24.20 5.97
N GLY A 191 1.02 23.96 7.27
CA GLY A 191 0.13 24.75 8.11
C GLY A 191 -1.38 24.49 7.91
N VAL A 192 -1.77 23.70 6.92
CA VAL A 192 -3.19 23.41 6.62
C VAL A 192 -3.70 22.32 7.56
N ALA A 193 -4.80 22.57 8.27
CA ALA A 193 -5.46 21.60 9.14
C ALA A 193 -6.66 20.92 8.47
N ILE A 194 -7.44 21.69 7.70
CA ILE A 194 -8.68 21.23 7.07
C ILE A 194 -8.65 21.58 5.59
N MET A 195 -9.10 20.65 4.75
CA MET A 195 -9.33 20.87 3.32
C MET A 195 -10.78 20.54 3.00
N GLU A 196 -11.49 21.48 2.38
CA GLU A 196 -12.85 21.29 1.87
C GLU A 196 -12.84 21.28 0.35
N PHE A 197 -13.60 20.35 -0.24
CA PHE A 197 -13.68 20.17 -1.69
C PHE A 197 -15.09 20.48 -2.17
N LYS A 198 -15.18 21.24 -3.27
CA LYS A 198 -16.44 21.52 -3.96
C LYS A 198 -16.43 20.84 -5.31
N TYR A 199 -17.61 20.37 -5.70
CA TYR A 199 -17.84 19.67 -6.95
C TYR A 199 -19.01 20.29 -7.71
N ASN A 200 -19.01 20.17 -9.03
CA ASN A 200 -20.19 20.47 -9.84
C ASN A 200 -21.15 19.27 -9.90
N GLU A 201 -22.29 19.43 -10.56
CA GLU A 201 -23.35 18.42 -10.64
C GLU A 201 -22.93 17.10 -11.31
N ILE A 202 -21.85 17.09 -12.08
CA ILE A 202 -21.31 15.88 -12.72
C ILE A 202 -20.12 15.28 -11.95
N GLY A 203 -19.85 15.76 -10.74
CA GLY A 203 -18.81 15.22 -9.84
C GLY A 203 -17.39 15.70 -10.14
N HIS A 204 -17.20 16.72 -10.98
CA HIS A 204 -15.87 17.29 -11.21
C HIS A 204 -15.51 18.31 -10.11
N PRO A 205 -14.27 18.32 -9.61
CA PRO A 205 -13.84 19.29 -8.60
C PRO A 205 -13.84 20.71 -9.19
N THR A 206 -14.41 21.65 -8.47
CA THR A 206 -14.50 23.07 -8.84
C THR A 206 -13.70 23.99 -7.94
N ASP A 207 -13.47 23.60 -6.68
CA ASP A 207 -12.74 24.42 -5.71
C ASP A 207 -12.11 23.56 -4.61
N THR A 208 -11.10 24.12 -3.95
CA THR A 208 -10.49 23.56 -2.74
C THR A 208 -10.18 24.69 -1.78
N ILE A 209 -10.85 24.69 -0.62
CA ILE A 209 -10.61 25.66 0.44
C ILE A 209 -9.73 25.00 1.50
N LYS A 210 -8.72 25.73 1.96
CA LYS A 210 -7.73 25.25 2.94
C LYS A 210 -7.76 26.17 4.15
N TYR A 211 -7.96 25.58 5.31
CA TYR A 211 -8.00 26.27 6.59
C TYR A 211 -6.84 25.80 7.45
N ASP A 212 -6.33 26.70 8.29
CA ASP A 212 -5.57 26.27 9.46
C ASP A 212 -6.58 25.80 10.54
N LYS A 213 -6.08 25.43 11.73
CA LYS A 213 -6.90 24.90 12.82
C LYS A 213 -7.80 25.94 13.48
N GLU A 214 -7.57 27.24 13.25
CA GLU A 214 -8.35 28.35 13.80
C GLU A 214 -9.47 28.81 12.85
N GLY A 215 -9.39 28.45 11.56
CA GLY A 215 -10.37 28.79 10.52
C GLY A 215 -9.84 29.82 9.53
#